data_AF-A0AAD6XMZ0-F1
#
_entry.id   AF-A0AAD6XMZ0-F1
#
_cell.length_a   1.000
_cell.length_b   1.000
_cell.length_c   1.000
_cell.angle_alpha   90.00
_cell.angle_beta   90.00
_cell.angle_gamma   90.00
#
_symmetry.space_group_name_H-M   'P 1'
#
loop_
_entity.id
_entity.type
_entity.pdbx_description
1 polymer ?
#
loop_
_entity_poly.entity_id
_entity_poly.type
_entity_poly.pdbx_seq_one_letter_code
_entity_poly.pdbx_strand_id
1 'polypeptide(L)'
;MTAVLVDPSLLTVYLYEDLKSFTDTTADMAPLLHLVLPHISHFPNVSALKLDGCQAYERWDEGCTELLASAFPALSHLTILQLTFKSLPHLVDLVSSFPQLTQLTADDLDILEGKPRSSRENQESYEGSKTPPPLLQSLQFASGNYASGVGPFLSWLAAGPQALNTLYLELDAEAGYVDAGVKLIEATGKNLIKLVLTHDDWQMCTFLAASASHHIF
;
A
#
# COMPACT_ATOMS: atom_id res chain seq x y z
N MET A 1 7.48 19.52 4.41
CA MET A 1 6.34 18.70 4.83
C MET A 1 5.20 19.62 5.21
N THR A 2 4.01 19.38 4.64
CA THR A 2 2.80 20.16 4.92
C THR A 2 1.71 19.19 5.33
N ALA A 3 1.27 19.23 6.59
CA ALA A 3 0.06 18.53 7.00
C ALA A 3 -1.13 19.46 6.80
N VAL A 4 -2.10 19.01 6.01
CA VAL A 4 -3.34 19.72 5.74
C VAL A 4 -4.48 18.89 6.32
N LEU A 5 -5.13 19.44 7.34
CA LEU A 5 -6.43 18.93 7.77
C LEU A 5 -7.45 19.43 6.74
N VAL A 6 -7.93 18.52 5.91
CA VAL A 6 -8.90 18.84 4.84
C VAL A 6 -10.30 18.95 5.45
N ASP A 7 -10.61 18.09 6.43
CA ASP A 7 -11.81 18.13 7.26
C ASP A 7 -11.53 17.50 8.64
N PRO A 8 -12.46 17.57 9.63
CA PRO A 8 -12.22 17.07 10.99
C PRO A 8 -11.90 15.57 11.11
N SER A 9 -12.13 14.79 10.05
CA SER A 9 -11.96 13.33 10.00
C SER A 9 -10.87 12.86 9.01
N LEU A 10 -10.47 13.72 8.07
CA LEU A 10 -9.45 13.47 7.05
C LEU A 10 -8.22 14.34 7.25
N LEU A 11 -7.11 13.68 7.61
CA LEU A 11 -5.79 14.27 7.64
C LEU A 11 -5.03 13.89 6.37
N THR A 12 -4.64 14.88 5.58
CA THR A 12 -3.71 14.68 4.47
C THR A 12 -2.33 15.15 4.89
N VAL A 13 -1.35 14.25 4.80
CA VAL A 13 0.04 14.54 5.08
C VAL A 13 0.79 14.54 3.76
N TYR A 14 1.13 15.74 3.30
CA TYR A 14 2.02 15.91 2.15
C TYR A 14 3.45 15.81 2.63
N LEU A 15 4.08 14.74 2.17
CA LEU A 15 5.48 14.48 2.35
C LEU A 15 6.15 15.14 1.14
N TYR A 16 6.80 16.28 1.42
CA TYR A 16 7.51 17.07 0.43
C TYR A 16 8.66 17.78 1.13
N GLU A 17 9.89 17.60 0.65
CA GLU A 17 10.99 18.50 0.95
C GLU A 17 11.01 19.67 -0.04
N ASP A 18 10.65 20.87 0.44
CA ASP A 18 10.94 22.11 -0.30
C ASP A 18 12.41 22.49 -0.06
N LEU A 19 13.32 21.74 -0.69
CA LEU A 19 14.76 22.02 -0.64
C LEU A 19 15.32 22.04 -2.06
N LYS A 20 15.20 23.21 -2.69
CA LYS A 20 16.01 23.62 -3.85
C LYS A 20 17.53 23.66 -3.60
N SER A 21 18.04 23.08 -2.51
CA SER A 21 19.43 23.21 -2.12
C SER A 21 19.94 22.05 -1.26
N PHE A 22 19.82 20.80 -1.67
CA PHE A 22 20.72 19.75 -1.16
C PHE A 22 20.97 18.72 -2.26
N THR A 23 22.07 18.90 -2.99
CA THR A 23 22.57 17.94 -4.00
C THR A 23 23.34 16.78 -3.37
N ASP A 24 23.01 16.40 -2.12
CA ASP A 24 23.73 15.33 -1.43
C ASP A 24 22.76 14.45 -0.64
N THR A 25 22.65 13.21 -1.13
CA THR A 25 22.42 11.95 -0.42
C THR A 25 21.47 11.91 0.79
N THR A 26 20.34 11.19 0.60
CA THR A 26 19.53 10.52 1.66
C THR A 26 19.05 11.42 2.80
N ALA A 27 18.01 12.23 2.56
CA ALA A 27 17.23 12.79 3.64
C ALA A 27 16.32 11.70 4.23
N ASP A 28 16.61 11.26 5.46
CA ASP A 28 15.72 10.39 6.23
C ASP A 28 14.45 11.17 6.61
N MET A 29 13.28 10.53 6.43
CA MET A 29 11.95 11.10 6.68
C MET A 29 11.58 11.21 8.16
N ALA A 30 12.32 10.50 9.02
CA ALA A 30 12.14 10.48 10.47
C ALA A 30 11.95 11.87 11.10
N PRO A 31 12.82 12.87 10.83
CA PRO A 31 12.80 14.11 11.59
C PRO A 31 11.52 14.92 11.39
N LEU A 32 10.90 14.87 10.21
CA LEU A 32 9.77 15.75 9.87
C LEU A 32 8.44 15.21 10.42
N LEU A 33 8.19 13.91 10.28
CA LEU A 33 7.03 13.27 10.92
C LEU A 33 7.12 13.39 12.45
N HIS A 34 8.30 13.19 13.05
CA HIS A 34 8.53 13.43 14.47
C HIS A 34 8.19 14.86 14.94
N LEU A 35 8.35 15.87 14.07
CA LEU A 35 8.02 17.27 14.40
C LEU A 35 6.51 17.54 14.33
N VAL A 36 5.80 16.90 13.40
CA VAL A 36 4.37 17.15 13.18
C VAL A 36 3.48 16.25 14.04
N LEU A 37 3.91 15.02 14.32
CA LEU A 37 3.17 14.00 15.09
C LEU A 37 2.64 14.49 16.45
N PRO A 38 3.45 15.18 17.29
CA PRO A 38 2.95 15.72 18.56
C PRO A 38 1.77 16.68 18.37
N HIS A 39 1.74 17.41 17.25
CA HIS A 39 0.72 18.42 16.96
C HIS A 39 -0.55 17.82 16.34
N ILE A 40 -0.44 16.70 15.62
CA ILE A 40 -1.57 16.01 14.99
C ILE A 40 -2.23 14.96 15.91
N SER A 41 -1.55 14.54 16.99
CA SER A 41 -2.14 13.69 18.02
C SER A 41 -3.35 14.31 18.75
N HIS A 42 -3.56 15.62 18.58
CA HIS A 42 -4.73 16.35 19.08
C HIS A 42 -5.99 16.22 18.22
N PHE A 43 -5.96 15.46 17.12
CA PHE A 43 -7.14 15.18 16.30
C PHE A 43 -7.64 13.74 16.52
N PRO A 44 -8.27 13.44 17.68
CA PRO A 44 -8.66 12.07 18.07
C PRO A 44 -9.72 11.45 17.15
N ASN A 45 -10.38 12.28 16.33
CA ASN A 45 -11.44 11.86 15.42
C ASN A 45 -10.96 11.59 13.99
N VAL A 46 -9.65 11.69 13.73
CA VAL A 46 -9.10 11.34 12.41
C VAL A 46 -9.31 9.85 12.19
N SER A 47 -10.19 9.55 11.24
CA SER A 47 -10.50 8.20 10.80
C SER A 47 -9.91 7.90 9.42
N ALA A 48 -9.47 8.93 8.71
CA ALA A 48 -8.85 8.83 7.39
C ALA A 48 -7.51 9.55 7.34
N LEU A 49 -6.49 8.83 6.87
CA LEU A 49 -5.12 9.34 6.71
C LEU A 49 -4.70 9.13 5.27
N LYS A 50 -4.28 10.22 4.64
CA LYS A 50 -3.63 10.19 3.34
C LYS A 50 -2.15 10.52 3.49
N LEU A 51 -1.30 9.59 3.08
CA LEU A 51 0.15 9.71 2.97
C LEU A 51 0.47 9.86 1.48
N ASP A 52 0.97 11.02 1.09
CA ASP A 52 1.26 11.36 -0.29
C ASP A 52 2.73 11.72 -0.42
N GLY A 53 3.49 10.86 -1.08
CA GLY A 53 4.93 10.99 -1.26
C GLY A 53 5.35 11.99 -2.33
N CYS A 54 4.41 12.51 -3.14
CA CYS A 54 4.53 13.60 -4.16
C CYS A 54 5.73 13.56 -5.15
N GLN A 55 6.73 12.70 -4.95
CA GLN A 55 7.95 12.48 -5.72
C GLN A 55 8.42 11.04 -5.51
N ALA A 56 8.85 10.39 -6.60
CA ALA A 56 9.18 8.97 -6.68
C ALA A 56 10.40 8.49 -5.84
N TYR A 57 10.83 9.24 -4.83
CA TYR A 57 12.04 8.95 -4.05
C TYR A 57 11.88 9.16 -2.54
N GLU A 58 10.69 9.53 -2.05
CA GLU A 58 10.48 9.69 -0.62
C GLU A 58 10.38 8.34 0.08
N ARG A 59 11.34 8.09 0.97
CA ARG A 59 11.51 6.80 1.65
C ARG A 59 10.77 6.78 2.97
N TRP A 60 9.83 5.85 3.11
CA TRP A 60 9.17 5.60 4.39
C TRP A 60 10.17 5.26 5.49
N ASP A 61 10.09 6.00 6.60
CA ASP A 61 10.83 5.70 7.82
C ASP A 61 10.01 4.80 8.75
N GLU A 62 10.61 3.69 9.16
CA GLU A 62 10.01 2.70 10.05
C GLU A 62 9.65 3.28 11.43
N GLY A 63 10.43 4.27 11.92
CA GLY A 63 10.18 4.94 13.19
C GLY A 63 8.85 5.73 13.23
N CYS A 64 8.31 6.07 12.06
CA CYS A 64 7.07 6.83 11.95
C CYS A 64 5.81 5.97 12.09
N THR A 65 5.91 4.65 11.82
CA THR A 65 4.76 3.74 11.82
C THR A 65 4.11 3.65 13.20
N GLU A 66 4.89 3.39 14.25
CA GLU A 66 4.37 3.24 15.62
C GLU A 66 3.74 4.54 16.13
N LEU A 67 4.34 5.68 15.77
CA LEU A 67 3.86 6.98 16.18
C LEU A 67 2.53 7.34 15.50
N LEU A 68 2.37 7.06 14.21
CA LEU A 68 1.10 7.25 13.51
C LEU A 68 0.01 6.34 14.05
N ALA A 69 0.34 5.07 14.30
CA ALA A 69 -0.59 4.12 14.90
C ALA A 69 -1.06 4.58 16.29
N SER A 70 -0.12 5.10 17.11
CA SER A 70 -0.45 5.65 18.43
C SER A 70 -1.27 6.94 18.34
N ALA A 71 -1.04 7.78 17.33
CA ALA A 71 -1.77 9.03 17.15
C ALA A 71 -3.20 8.79 16.63
N PHE A 72 -3.40 7.74 15.82
CA PHE A 72 -4.67 7.45 15.14
C PHE A 72 -5.15 6.01 15.39
N PRO A 73 -5.47 5.63 16.64
CA PRO A 73 -5.87 4.26 16.98
C PRO A 73 -7.21 3.85 16.35
N ALA A 74 -8.04 4.82 15.94
CA ALA A 74 -9.33 4.61 15.30
C ALA A 74 -9.29 4.74 13.76
N LEU A 75 -8.09 4.76 13.17
CA LEU A 75 -7.93 4.91 11.72
C LEU A 75 -8.62 3.76 10.98
N SER A 76 -9.56 4.10 10.10
CA SER A 76 -10.35 3.15 9.32
C SER A 76 -10.12 3.27 7.82
N HIS A 77 -9.50 4.37 7.36
CA HIS A 77 -9.17 4.62 5.96
C HIS A 77 -7.71 5.05 5.86
N LEU A 78 -6.95 4.35 5.02
CA LEU A 78 -5.56 4.67 4.73
C LEU A 78 -5.37 4.80 3.24
N THR A 79 -4.81 5.92 2.81
CA THR A 79 -4.41 6.16 1.43
C THR A 79 -2.91 6.38 1.40
N ILE A 80 -2.20 5.58 0.60
CA ILE A 80 -0.75 5.63 0.42
C ILE A 80 -0.52 5.87 -1.07
N LEU A 81 0.00 7.03 -1.43
CA LEU A 81 0.29 7.40 -2.82
C LEU A 81 1.77 7.69 -2.98
N GLN A 82 2.38 7.19 -4.06
CA GLN A 82 3.71 7.59 -4.52
C GLN A 82 4.79 7.48 -3.44
N LEU A 83 4.74 6.41 -2.64
CA LEU A 83 5.67 6.22 -1.52
C LEU A 83 6.59 5.04 -1.76
N THR A 84 7.86 5.25 -1.40
CA THR A 84 8.91 4.24 -1.53
C THR A 84 9.21 3.62 -0.17
N PHE A 85 9.19 2.29 -0.09
CA PHE A 85 9.56 1.53 1.09
C PHE A 85 10.92 0.88 0.87
N LYS A 86 11.75 0.88 1.92
CA LYS A 86 13.07 0.21 1.88
C LYS A 86 12.93 -1.30 1.68
N SER A 87 11.86 -1.87 2.21
CA SER A 87 11.58 -3.30 2.19
C SER A 87 10.08 -3.54 2.32
N LEU A 88 9.63 -4.71 1.88
CA LEU A 88 8.24 -5.13 1.99
C LEU A 88 7.75 -5.17 3.46
N PRO A 89 8.54 -5.65 4.44
CA PRO A 89 8.17 -5.57 5.84
C PRO A 89 7.76 -4.17 6.30
N HIS A 90 8.36 -3.09 5.80
CA HIS A 90 8.00 -1.74 6.26
C HIS A 90 6.60 -1.33 5.79
N LEU A 91 6.20 -1.72 4.58
CA LEU A 91 4.84 -1.51 4.09
C LEU A 91 3.83 -2.36 4.86
N VAL A 92 4.16 -3.64 5.08
CA VAL A 92 3.33 -4.55 5.88
C VAL A 92 3.14 -4.02 7.30
N ASP A 93 4.22 -3.51 7.89
CA ASP A 93 4.22 -2.92 9.23
C ASP A 93 3.28 -1.72 9.30
N LEU A 94 3.40 -0.79 8.34
CA LEU A 94 2.52 0.37 8.26
C LEU A 94 1.05 -0.02 8.19
N VAL A 95 0.69 -0.94 7.28
CA VAL A 95 -0.70 -1.33 7.06
C VAL A 95 -1.26 -2.12 8.24
N SER A 96 -0.48 -3.06 8.79
CA SER A 96 -0.91 -3.91 9.91
C SER A 96 -1.02 -3.17 11.25
N SER A 97 -0.36 -2.03 11.41
CA SER A 97 -0.46 -1.19 12.61
C SER A 97 -1.83 -0.56 12.84
N PHE A 98 -2.75 -0.63 11.87
CA PHE A 98 -4.11 -0.09 11.98
C PHE A 98 -5.16 -1.21 12.02
N PRO A 99 -5.51 -1.75 13.21
CA PRO A 99 -6.42 -2.89 13.34
C PRO A 99 -7.87 -2.56 12.96
N GLN A 100 -8.25 -1.27 12.96
CA GLN A 100 -9.57 -0.79 12.56
C GLN A 100 -9.67 -0.47 11.07
N LEU A 101 -8.63 -0.75 10.29
CA LEU A 101 -8.58 -0.41 8.87
C LEU A 101 -9.64 -1.18 8.08
N THR A 102 -10.54 -0.44 7.43
CA THR A 102 -11.63 -0.96 6.59
C THR A 102 -11.42 -0.65 5.12
N GLN A 103 -10.68 0.42 4.80
CA GLN A 103 -10.38 0.83 3.45
C GLN A 103 -8.88 1.12 3.29
N LEU A 104 -8.29 0.52 2.26
CA LEU A 104 -6.91 0.77 1.86
C LEU A 104 -6.87 1.20 0.39
N THR A 105 -6.25 2.34 0.14
CA THR A 105 -5.85 2.78 -1.20
C THR A 105 -4.33 2.79 -1.26
N ALA A 106 -3.76 2.08 -2.22
CA ALA A 106 -2.32 1.97 -2.46
C ALA A 106 -2.07 2.24 -3.94
N ASP A 107 -1.36 3.32 -4.24
CA ASP A 107 -1.11 3.77 -5.61
C ASP A 107 0.36 4.13 -5.77
N ASP A 108 0.97 3.65 -6.86
CA ASP A 108 2.35 3.95 -7.24
C ASP A 108 3.35 3.70 -6.08
N LEU A 109 3.23 2.53 -5.45
CA LEU A 109 4.12 2.09 -4.38
C LEU A 109 5.38 1.45 -4.95
N ASP A 110 6.54 1.81 -4.41
CA ASP A 110 7.82 1.20 -4.79
C ASP A 110 8.48 0.53 -3.58
N ILE A 111 9.01 -0.69 -3.75
CA ILE A 111 9.72 -1.42 -2.71
C ILE A 111 11.15 -1.70 -3.20
N LEU A 112 12.13 -1.01 -2.61
CA LEU A 112 13.53 -1.01 -3.04
C LEU A 112 14.31 -2.28 -2.68
N GLU A 113 13.64 -3.36 -2.26
CA GLU A 113 14.28 -4.55 -1.71
C GLU A 113 15.40 -5.02 -2.64
N GLY A 114 16.64 -4.93 -2.13
CA GLY A 114 17.83 -4.97 -2.96
C GLY A 114 17.93 -6.26 -3.77
N LYS A 115 17.52 -6.22 -5.03
CA LYS A 115 17.94 -7.19 -6.04
C LYS A 115 18.60 -6.46 -7.22
N PRO A 116 19.76 -6.96 -7.71
CA PRO A 116 20.29 -6.52 -8.99
C PRO A 116 19.22 -6.75 -10.06
N ARG A 117 19.09 -5.82 -11.01
CA ARG A 117 18.05 -5.72 -12.07
C ARG A 117 17.94 -6.92 -13.03
N SER A 118 18.36 -8.12 -12.66
CA SER A 118 18.54 -9.24 -13.58
C SER A 118 18.33 -10.60 -12.93
N SER A 119 17.14 -10.91 -12.46
CA SER A 119 16.62 -12.29 -12.53
C SER A 119 15.11 -12.29 -12.30
N ARG A 120 14.39 -12.86 -13.28
CA ARG A 120 12.96 -13.25 -13.22
C ARG A 120 12.68 -14.35 -12.18
N GLU A 121 13.49 -14.44 -11.12
CA GLU A 121 13.40 -15.50 -10.13
C GLU A 121 12.48 -15.09 -9.00
N ASN A 122 11.30 -15.74 -9.00
CA ASN A 122 10.41 -15.98 -7.88
C ASN A 122 10.30 -14.81 -6.90
N GLN A 123 9.28 -13.98 -7.10
CA GLN A 123 8.78 -13.09 -6.05
C GLN A 123 8.29 -13.99 -4.89
N GLU A 124 9.17 -14.26 -3.94
CA GLU A 124 8.88 -15.07 -2.76
C GLU A 124 7.75 -14.42 -1.96
N SER A 125 6.81 -15.25 -1.49
CA SER A 125 5.73 -14.79 -0.64
C SER A 125 6.28 -14.23 0.67
N TYR A 126 5.64 -13.19 1.22
CA TYR A 126 6.02 -12.66 2.52
C TYR A 126 5.93 -13.74 3.61
N GLU A 127 7.05 -14.04 4.28
CA GLU A 127 7.14 -15.05 5.35
C GLU A 127 7.01 -14.47 6.77
N GLY A 128 6.65 -13.19 6.91
CA GLY A 128 6.53 -12.56 8.23
C GLY A 128 5.27 -12.97 9.00
N SER A 129 5.29 -12.71 10.31
CA SER A 129 4.23 -13.13 11.24
C SER A 129 3.01 -12.18 11.28
N LYS A 130 3.09 -11.03 10.61
CA LYS A 130 2.02 -10.03 10.59
C LYS A 130 0.91 -10.46 9.63
N THR A 131 -0.33 -10.32 10.08
CA THR A 131 -1.52 -10.60 9.27
C THR A 131 -2.11 -9.30 8.71
N PRO A 132 -2.77 -9.34 7.54
CA PRO A 132 -3.57 -8.22 7.05
C PRO A 132 -4.60 -7.73 8.06
N PRO A 133 -5.01 -6.45 7.99
CA PRO A 133 -6.02 -5.91 8.89
C PRO A 133 -7.33 -6.73 8.78
N PRO A 134 -7.86 -7.23 9.91
CA PRO A 134 -8.95 -8.21 9.90
C PRO A 134 -10.29 -7.64 9.45
N LEU A 135 -10.44 -6.31 9.47
CA LEU A 135 -11.65 -5.59 9.09
C LEU A 135 -11.57 -4.98 7.68
N LEU A 136 -10.52 -5.28 6.91
CA LEU A 136 -10.31 -4.69 5.60
C LEU A 136 -11.39 -5.16 4.62
N GLN A 137 -12.22 -4.22 4.14
CA GLN A 137 -13.38 -4.47 3.28
C GLN A 137 -13.20 -3.94 1.86
N SER A 138 -12.47 -2.84 1.70
CA SER A 138 -12.21 -2.22 0.41
C SER A 138 -10.72 -2.09 0.16
N LEU A 139 -10.27 -2.58 -0.98
CA LEU A 139 -8.92 -2.37 -1.49
C LEU A 139 -8.98 -1.70 -2.87
N GLN A 140 -8.27 -0.58 -3.00
CA GLN A 140 -7.93 0.01 -4.29
C GLN A 140 -6.42 -0.05 -4.45
N PHE A 141 -5.96 -0.76 -5.46
CA PHE A 141 -4.54 -0.89 -5.77
C PHE A 141 -4.27 -0.48 -7.21
N ALA A 142 -3.28 0.37 -7.41
CA ALA A 142 -2.74 0.72 -8.71
C ALA A 142 -1.22 0.61 -8.72
N SER A 143 -0.67 -0.21 -9.61
CA SER A 143 0.76 -0.19 -9.90
C SER A 143 1.05 0.97 -10.83
N GLY A 144 1.85 1.93 -10.37
CA GLY A 144 2.42 2.93 -11.27
C GLY A 144 3.59 2.35 -12.05
N ASN A 145 4.04 3.09 -13.07
CA ASN A 145 5.07 2.67 -14.04
C ASN A 145 6.42 2.24 -13.42
N TYR A 146 6.65 2.54 -12.15
CA TYR A 146 7.88 2.23 -11.42
C TYR A 146 7.67 1.33 -10.21
N ALA A 147 6.45 0.82 -10.01
CA ALA A 147 6.14 -0.04 -8.88
C ALA A 147 6.97 -1.31 -8.99
N SER A 148 7.93 -1.49 -8.08
CA SER A 148 8.74 -2.71 -7.97
C SER A 148 8.45 -3.42 -6.65
N GLY A 149 8.44 -4.76 -6.66
CA GLY A 149 8.36 -5.56 -5.44
C GLY A 149 6.98 -5.62 -4.75
N VAL A 150 5.92 -5.14 -5.40
CA VAL A 150 4.55 -5.08 -4.82
C VAL A 150 3.74 -6.38 -4.92
N GLY A 151 4.13 -7.33 -5.76
CA GLY A 151 3.45 -8.64 -5.87
C GLY A 151 3.38 -9.42 -4.54
N PRO A 152 4.48 -9.53 -3.79
CA PRO A 152 4.48 -10.08 -2.44
C PRO A 152 3.52 -9.38 -1.46
N PHE A 153 3.31 -8.07 -1.60
CA PHE A 153 2.35 -7.33 -0.78
C PHE A 153 0.90 -7.74 -1.08
N LEU A 154 0.54 -7.88 -2.35
CA LEU A 154 -0.77 -8.40 -2.76
C LEU A 154 -0.97 -9.85 -2.30
N SER A 155 0.09 -10.66 -2.35
CA SER A 155 0.07 -12.04 -1.85
C SER A 155 -0.14 -12.09 -0.33
N TRP A 156 0.49 -11.18 0.41
CA TRP A 156 0.25 -11.03 1.85
C TRP A 156 -1.20 -10.64 2.16
N LEU A 157 -1.77 -9.70 1.42
CA LEU A 157 -3.20 -9.33 1.55
C LEU A 157 -4.11 -10.54 1.29
N ALA A 158 -3.79 -11.37 0.30
CA ALA A 158 -4.54 -12.57 -0.04
C ALA A 158 -4.53 -13.63 1.06
N ALA A 159 -3.46 -13.67 1.87
CA ALA A 159 -3.31 -14.61 2.99
C ALA A 159 -4.10 -14.19 4.25
N GLY A 160 -4.72 -13.01 4.27
CA GLY A 160 -5.40 -12.47 5.44
C GLY A 160 -6.85 -12.95 5.66
N PRO A 161 -7.46 -12.54 6.79
CA PRO A 161 -8.88 -12.80 7.06
C PRO A 161 -9.72 -12.07 6.02
N GLN A 162 -10.45 -12.83 5.20
CA GLN A 162 -11.12 -12.29 4.02
C GLN A 162 -12.42 -11.58 4.37
N ALA A 163 -12.34 -10.32 4.78
CA ALA A 163 -13.50 -9.41 4.86
C ALA A 163 -13.67 -8.56 3.59
N LEU A 164 -12.72 -8.65 2.64
CA LEU A 164 -12.72 -7.89 1.40
C LEU A 164 -13.96 -8.20 0.56
N ASN A 165 -14.74 -7.15 0.29
CA ASN A 165 -15.94 -7.19 -0.54
C ASN A 165 -15.85 -6.26 -1.75
N THR A 166 -14.91 -5.31 -1.74
CA THR A 166 -14.67 -4.37 -2.83
C THR A 166 -13.20 -4.41 -3.20
N LEU A 167 -12.93 -4.70 -4.47
CA LEU A 167 -11.58 -4.80 -5.02
C LEU A 167 -11.50 -4.01 -6.32
N TYR A 168 -10.61 -3.02 -6.34
CA TYR A 168 -10.18 -2.31 -7.55
C TYR A 168 -8.70 -2.61 -7.76
N LEU A 169 -8.38 -3.18 -8.91
CA LEU A 169 -7.00 -3.51 -9.28
C LEU A 169 -6.66 -2.89 -10.63
N GLU A 170 -5.60 -2.10 -10.63
CA GLU A 170 -4.88 -1.64 -11.81
C GLU A 170 -3.46 -2.21 -11.72
N LEU A 171 -3.18 -3.23 -12.52
CA LEU A 171 -1.92 -3.98 -12.46
C LEU A 171 -1.20 -3.86 -13.79
N ASP A 172 0.09 -3.61 -13.74
CA ASP A 172 0.95 -3.70 -14.90
C ASP A 172 1.05 -5.15 -15.37
N ALA A 173 1.31 -5.34 -16.65
CA ALA A 173 1.39 -6.66 -17.31
C ALA A 173 2.57 -7.54 -16.84
N GLU A 174 3.26 -7.17 -15.76
CA GLU A 174 4.28 -8.01 -15.16
C GLU A 174 3.65 -9.27 -14.55
N ALA A 175 4.14 -10.44 -14.96
CA ALA A 175 3.58 -11.73 -14.57
C ALA A 175 3.47 -11.93 -13.04
N GLY A 176 4.39 -11.35 -12.26
CA GLY A 176 4.35 -11.42 -10.80
C GLY A 176 3.18 -10.66 -10.18
N TYR A 177 2.82 -9.50 -10.76
CA TYR A 177 1.69 -8.71 -10.28
C TYR A 177 0.36 -9.34 -10.66
N VAL A 178 0.27 -9.85 -11.88
CA VAL A 178 -0.93 -10.54 -12.35
C VAL A 178 -1.19 -11.80 -11.50
N ASP A 179 -0.17 -12.64 -11.24
CA ASP A 179 -0.33 -13.83 -10.40
C ASP A 179 -0.75 -13.49 -8.96
N ALA A 180 -0.14 -12.47 -8.36
CA ALA A 180 -0.51 -12.02 -7.02
C ALA A 180 -1.94 -11.43 -6.99
N GLY A 181 -2.33 -10.69 -8.02
CA GLY A 181 -3.69 -10.17 -8.19
C GLY A 181 -4.71 -11.29 -8.34
N VAL A 182 -4.42 -12.32 -9.15
CA VAL A 182 -5.26 -13.52 -9.29
C VAL A 182 -5.45 -14.20 -7.94
N LYS A 183 -4.36 -14.46 -7.21
CA LYS A 183 -4.42 -15.05 -5.86
C LYS A 183 -5.28 -14.24 -4.90
N LEU A 184 -5.22 -12.91 -4.98
CA LEU A 184 -6.04 -12.03 -4.15
C LEU A 184 -7.53 -12.09 -4.54
N ILE A 185 -7.84 -12.16 -5.84
CA ILE A 185 -9.22 -12.35 -6.31
C ILE A 185 -9.75 -13.73 -5.88
N GLU A 186 -8.97 -14.79 -6.06
CA GLU A 186 -9.33 -16.15 -5.67
C GLU A 186 -9.56 -16.28 -4.17
N ALA A 187 -8.67 -15.67 -3.38
CA ALA A 187 -8.83 -15.52 -1.96
C ALA A 187 -10.18 -14.86 -1.68
N THR A 188 -10.40 -13.63 -2.13
CA THR A 188 -11.56 -12.82 -1.73
C THR A 188 -12.89 -13.20 -2.41
N GLY A 189 -12.87 -14.07 -3.42
CA GLY A 189 -13.97 -14.29 -4.36
C GLY A 189 -15.31 -14.67 -3.74
N LYS A 190 -15.34 -15.35 -2.59
CA LYS A 190 -16.59 -15.71 -1.90
C LYS A 190 -17.30 -14.53 -1.23
N ASN A 191 -16.55 -13.48 -0.89
CA ASN A 191 -17.05 -12.30 -0.19
C ASN A 191 -17.15 -11.07 -1.10
N LEU A 192 -16.64 -11.18 -2.34
CA LEU A 192 -16.55 -10.08 -3.28
C LEU A 192 -17.93 -9.68 -3.81
N ILE A 193 -18.31 -8.43 -3.56
CA ILE A 193 -19.52 -7.78 -4.08
C ILE A 193 -19.18 -6.95 -5.32
N LYS A 194 -17.98 -6.34 -5.35
CA LYS A 194 -17.53 -5.48 -6.44
C LYS A 194 -16.09 -5.80 -6.83
N LEU A 195 -15.90 -6.18 -8.09
CA LEU A 195 -14.60 -6.28 -8.75
C LEU A 195 -14.51 -5.21 -9.83
N VAL A 196 -13.44 -4.43 -9.81
CA VAL A 196 -13.07 -3.55 -10.92
C VAL A 196 -11.64 -3.87 -11.30
N LEU A 197 -11.45 -4.15 -12.58
CA LEU A 197 -10.14 -4.41 -13.16
C LEU A 197 -9.92 -3.36 -14.24
N THR A 198 -8.90 -2.52 -14.06
CA THR A 198 -8.46 -1.55 -15.05
C THR A 198 -7.10 -1.96 -15.57
N HIS A 199 -6.94 -1.88 -16.89
CA HIS A 199 -5.64 -2.08 -17.53
C HIS A 199 -5.68 -1.44 -18.91
N ASP A 200 -4.55 -0.85 -19.31
CA ASP A 200 -4.32 -0.35 -20.66
C ASP A 200 -3.97 -1.44 -21.69
N ASP A 201 -3.88 -2.73 -21.31
CA ASP A 201 -3.39 -3.82 -22.15
C ASP A 201 -4.24 -5.10 -22.00
N TRP A 202 -4.56 -5.70 -23.14
CA TRP A 202 -5.50 -6.82 -23.29
C TRP A 202 -4.97 -8.16 -22.75
N GLN A 203 -3.68 -8.24 -22.45
CA GLN A 203 -3.01 -9.45 -21.98
C GLN A 203 -3.47 -9.89 -20.60
N MET A 204 -3.79 -8.95 -19.69
CA MET A 204 -4.31 -9.27 -18.35
C MET A 204 -5.68 -9.95 -18.42
N CYS A 205 -6.58 -9.48 -19.30
CA CYS A 205 -7.89 -10.13 -19.51
C CYS A 205 -7.73 -11.57 -20.02
N THR A 206 -6.71 -11.82 -20.85
CA THR A 206 -6.43 -13.14 -21.41
C THR A 206 -5.87 -14.08 -20.34
N PHE A 207 -4.98 -13.58 -19.49
CA PHE A 207 -4.39 -14.35 -18.39
C PHE A 207 -5.43 -14.64 -17.29
N LEU A 208 -6.24 -13.66 -16.91
CA LEU A 208 -7.35 -13.85 -15.97
C LEU A 208 -8.38 -14.86 -16.49
N ALA A 209 -8.70 -14.83 -17.79
CA ALA A 209 -9.59 -15.82 -18.39
C ALA A 209 -8.98 -17.24 -18.38
N ALA A 210 -7.66 -17.36 -18.54
CA ALA A 210 -6.94 -18.64 -18.47
C ALA A 210 -6.83 -19.20 -17.04
N SER A 211 -6.67 -18.33 -16.04
CA SER A 211 -6.64 -18.73 -14.62
C SER A 211 -8.04 -19.05 -14.10
N ALA A 212 -9.05 -18.26 -14.44
CA ALA A 212 -10.45 -18.50 -14.07
C ALA A 212 -11.02 -19.80 -14.68
N SER A 213 -10.48 -20.27 -15.81
CA SER A 213 -10.89 -21.56 -16.42
C SER A 213 -10.30 -22.80 -15.72
N HIS A 214 -9.30 -22.63 -14.84
CA HIS A 214 -8.78 -23.71 -13.99
C HIS A 214 -9.43 -23.75 -12.60
N HIS A 215 -10.13 -22.69 -12.21
CA HIS A 215 -10.86 -22.56 -10.95
C HIS A 215 -12.31 -22.17 -11.22
N ILE A 216 -13.07 -23.08 -11.82
CA ILE A 216 -14.50 -22.90 -12.07
C ILE A 216 -15.25 -23.07 -10.73
N PHE A 217 -15.97 -22.01 -10.36
CA PHE A 217 -16.99 -21.95 -9.30
C PHE A 217 -18.09 -23.01 -9.44
#